data_AF-A0A3D5FNY9-F1
#
_entry.id   AF-A0A3D5FNY9-F1
#
_cell.length_a   1.000
_cell.length_b   1.000
_cell.length_c   1.000
_cell.angle_alpha   90.00
_cell.angle_beta   90.00
_cell.angle_gamma   90.00
#
_symmetry.space_group_name_H-M   'P 1'
#
loop_
_entity.id
_entity.type
_entity.pdbx_description
1 polymer ?
#
loop_
_entity_poly.entity_id
_entity_poly.type
_entity_poly.pdbx_seq_one_letter_code
_entity_poly.pdbx_strand_id
1 'polypeptide(L)'
;MDMTNRERLIAIMEHRAPDRIPWIPRLLLWYNAQLNRGTMPERFEGLSLRQIERQLRMGTPARNGVVFHTSQQGDVETRERKEGDSVVTEIRTPAGTVTTRSRRSAELDHAGIGALEVEHMVKGPADIDVVSYLIEHTHYEPAYDDYLAYEAQIGEDGYPLVSVGDVPFHHFLQKQAGYQNAFYLLADCAERVEAHLRRTEEIERDRLWPLIAGSPARLFLHGLHFDSNLTPPPLFERFITPYYRDLSSLLHESNKTLCTHADNDSRLILGHMRDAGFDMAETFTTEPQVTCTLEQA
;
A
#
# COMPACT_ATOMS: atom_id res chain seq x y z
N MET A 1 -28.78 20.36 1.39
CA MET A 1 -28.86 19.01 0.82
C MET A 1 -27.75 18.21 1.49
N ASP A 2 -28.04 16.99 1.92
CA ASP A 2 -27.03 16.13 2.52
C ASP A 2 -26.02 15.73 1.45
N MET A 3 -24.73 15.80 1.78
CA MET A 3 -23.67 15.44 0.85
C MET A 3 -23.67 13.92 0.62
N THR A 4 -23.24 13.46 -0.55
CA THR A 4 -22.93 12.05 -0.79
C THR A 4 -21.62 11.64 -0.11
N ASN A 5 -21.30 10.35 -0.05
CA ASN A 5 -19.99 9.93 0.49
C ASN A 5 -18.84 10.41 -0.39
N ARG A 6 -19.05 10.44 -1.71
CA ARG A 6 -18.13 11.02 -2.68
C ARG A 6 -17.89 12.51 -2.43
N GLU A 7 -18.95 13.30 -2.31
CA GLU A 7 -18.86 14.75 -2.06
C GLU A 7 -18.13 15.06 -0.76
N ARG A 8 -18.31 14.24 0.29
CA ARG A 8 -17.59 14.40 1.56
C ARG A 8 -16.09 14.19 1.42
N LEU A 9 -15.68 13.13 0.70
CA LEU A 9 -14.26 12.89 0.43
C LEU A 9 -13.65 14.00 -0.43
N ILE A 10 -14.39 14.49 -1.43
CA ILE A 10 -13.96 15.65 -2.24
C ILE A 10 -13.79 16.90 -1.38
N ALA A 11 -14.72 17.18 -0.46
CA ALA A 11 -14.58 18.32 0.44
C ALA A 11 -13.31 18.20 1.32
N ILE A 12 -13.02 17.01 1.85
CA ILE A 12 -11.80 16.76 2.65
C ILE A 12 -10.54 16.99 1.80
N MET A 13 -10.47 16.43 0.58
CA MET A 13 -9.36 16.64 -0.35
C MET A 13 -9.19 18.12 -0.75
N GLU A 14 -10.24 18.93 -0.64
CA GLU A 14 -10.23 20.37 -0.90
C GLU A 14 -10.07 21.22 0.36
N HIS A 15 -9.72 20.60 1.50
CA HIS A 15 -9.58 21.24 2.82
C HIS A 15 -10.84 21.99 3.27
N ARG A 16 -12.02 21.51 2.88
CA ARG A 16 -13.33 22.00 3.30
C ARG A 16 -13.98 21.02 4.27
N ALA A 17 -14.75 21.55 5.22
CA ALA A 17 -15.53 20.72 6.13
C ALA A 17 -16.65 19.97 5.38
N PRO A 18 -16.77 18.63 5.51
CA PRO A 18 -17.97 17.91 5.08
C PRO A 18 -19.15 18.22 6.01
N ASP A 19 -20.37 17.89 5.58
CA ASP A 19 -21.59 18.00 6.37
C ASP A 19 -21.60 17.10 7.63
N ARG A 20 -20.77 16.04 7.65
CA ARG A 20 -20.47 15.17 8.81
C ARG A 20 -19.17 14.40 8.58
N ILE A 21 -18.63 13.81 9.65
CA ILE A 21 -17.52 12.86 9.56
C ILE A 21 -17.93 11.67 8.67
N PRO A 22 -17.18 11.34 7.61
CA PRO A 22 -17.47 10.18 6.78
C PRO A 22 -17.36 8.88 7.57
N TRP A 23 -18.33 7.99 7.38
CA TRP A 23 -18.31 6.65 7.97
C TRP A 23 -17.97 5.63 6.88
N ILE A 24 -16.69 5.27 6.76
CA ILE A 24 -16.14 4.45 5.67
C ILE A 24 -15.35 3.25 6.24
N PRO A 25 -15.99 2.36 7.02
CA PRO A 25 -15.29 1.19 7.58
C PRO A 25 -14.97 0.16 6.49
N ARG A 26 -13.86 -0.57 6.66
CA ARG A 26 -13.51 -1.67 5.75
C ARG A 26 -14.26 -2.96 6.13
N LEU A 27 -15.45 -3.14 5.57
CA LEU A 27 -16.31 -4.30 5.84
C LEU A 27 -15.91 -5.57 5.07
N LEU A 28 -15.03 -5.46 4.06
CA LEU A 28 -14.65 -6.55 3.16
C LEU A 28 -14.17 -7.82 3.88
N LEU A 29 -13.31 -7.71 4.90
CA LEU A 29 -12.78 -8.87 5.60
C LEU A 29 -13.87 -9.61 6.37
N TRP A 30 -14.73 -8.87 7.08
CA TRP A 30 -15.90 -9.46 7.74
C TRP A 30 -16.80 -10.16 6.73
N TYR A 31 -17.10 -9.51 5.60
CA TYR A 31 -17.98 -10.06 4.55
C TYR A 31 -17.44 -11.37 3.98
N ASN A 32 -16.17 -11.39 3.57
CA ASN A 32 -15.51 -12.59 3.05
C ASN A 32 -15.51 -13.71 4.09
N ALA A 33 -15.22 -13.38 5.34
CA ALA A 33 -15.19 -14.36 6.41
C ALA A 33 -16.59 -14.95 6.70
N GLN A 34 -17.66 -14.15 6.63
CA GLN A 34 -19.03 -14.66 6.75
C GLN A 34 -19.45 -15.54 5.56
N LEU A 35 -19.05 -15.17 4.34
CA LEU A 35 -19.28 -16.01 3.16
C LEU A 35 -18.56 -17.35 3.27
N ASN A 36 -17.26 -17.34 3.58
CA ASN A 36 -16.44 -18.55 3.68
C ASN A 36 -16.96 -19.52 4.75
N ARG A 37 -17.49 -18.99 5.85
CA ARG A 37 -18.04 -19.79 6.96
C ARG A 37 -19.51 -20.18 6.77
N GLY A 38 -20.20 -19.60 5.79
CA GLY A 38 -21.65 -19.76 5.64
C GLY A 38 -22.46 -19.18 6.81
N THR A 39 -21.93 -18.14 7.47
CA THR A 39 -22.50 -17.52 8.69
C THR A 39 -22.99 -16.09 8.45
N MET A 40 -23.34 -15.74 7.21
CA MET A 40 -23.91 -14.44 6.88
C MET A 40 -25.23 -14.22 7.66
N PRO A 41 -25.43 -13.09 8.35
CA PRO A 41 -26.70 -12.80 9.00
C PRO A 41 -27.86 -12.81 8.01
N GLU A 42 -29.01 -13.35 8.39
CA GLU A 42 -30.21 -13.51 7.55
C GLU A 42 -30.58 -12.22 6.79
N ARG A 43 -30.54 -11.06 7.45
CA ARG A 43 -30.84 -9.75 6.82
C ARG A 43 -29.92 -9.36 5.65
N PHE A 44 -28.77 -10.01 5.52
CA PHE A 44 -27.74 -9.75 4.52
C PHE A 44 -27.51 -10.91 3.55
N GLU A 45 -28.26 -12.00 3.69
CA GLU A 45 -28.12 -13.17 2.84
C GLU A 45 -28.41 -12.83 1.38
N GLY A 46 -27.58 -13.33 0.46
CA GLY A 46 -27.67 -13.05 -0.97
C GLY A 46 -27.28 -11.61 -1.39
N LEU A 47 -26.96 -10.72 -0.45
CA LEU A 47 -26.52 -9.37 -0.78
C LEU A 47 -25.02 -9.32 -1.11
N SER A 48 -24.68 -8.51 -2.11
CA SER A 48 -23.30 -8.08 -2.34
C SER A 48 -22.81 -7.18 -1.21
N LEU A 49 -21.48 -7.11 -1.03
CA LEU A 49 -20.85 -6.17 -0.10
C LEU A 49 -21.34 -4.72 -0.30
N ARG A 50 -21.47 -4.28 -1.56
CA ARG A 50 -21.95 -2.93 -1.91
C ARG A 50 -23.37 -2.68 -1.39
N GLN A 51 -24.26 -3.67 -1.53
CA GLN A 51 -25.63 -3.57 -1.02
C GLN A 51 -25.67 -3.49 0.50
N ILE A 52 -24.85 -4.28 1.20
CA ILE A 52 -24.76 -4.24 2.67
C ILE A 52 -24.28 -2.87 3.15
N GLU A 53 -23.23 -2.33 2.53
CA GLU A 53 -22.72 -1.00 2.89
C GLU A 53 -23.76 0.11 2.68
N ARG A 54 -24.52 0.07 1.58
CA ARG A 54 -25.63 1.00 1.35
C ARG A 54 -26.74 0.86 2.39
N GLN A 55 -27.13 -0.37 2.75
CA GLN A 55 -28.11 -0.61 3.82
C GLN A 55 -27.64 -0.07 5.17
N LEU A 56 -26.32 -0.14 5.43
CA LEU A 56 -25.70 0.38 6.65
C LEU A 56 -25.30 1.87 6.54
N ARG A 57 -25.60 2.54 5.43
CA ARG A 57 -25.25 3.95 5.15
C ARG A 57 -23.75 4.24 5.28
N MET A 58 -22.93 3.24 4.94
CA MET A 58 -21.47 3.33 4.89
C MET A 58 -21.03 3.91 3.55
N GLY A 59 -19.91 4.64 3.56
CA GLY A 59 -19.14 4.87 2.35
C GLY A 59 -18.27 3.68 2.02
N THR A 60 -17.86 3.60 0.77
CA THR A 60 -16.92 2.57 0.32
C THR A 60 -15.47 3.04 0.42
N PRO A 61 -14.55 2.22 0.96
CA PRO A 61 -13.13 2.53 0.93
C PRO A 61 -12.55 2.60 -0.49
N ALA A 62 -13.23 2.00 -1.49
CA ALA A 62 -12.90 2.02 -2.91
C ALA A 62 -11.39 1.85 -3.24
N ARG A 63 -10.72 0.88 -2.60
CA ARG A 63 -9.26 0.68 -2.69
C ARG A 63 -8.76 -0.03 -3.95
N ASN A 64 -9.63 -0.28 -4.94
CA ASN A 64 -9.25 -1.00 -6.16
C ASN A 64 -9.03 -0.06 -7.35
N GLY A 65 -8.70 1.21 -7.11
CA GLY A 65 -8.33 2.12 -8.19
C GLY A 65 -7.01 1.67 -8.82
N VAL A 66 -6.97 1.56 -10.14
CA VAL A 66 -5.79 1.15 -10.91
C VAL A 66 -5.52 2.22 -11.95
N VAL A 67 -4.33 2.81 -11.96
CA VAL A 67 -3.91 3.78 -13.00
C VAL A 67 -2.71 3.31 -13.81
N PHE A 68 -2.11 2.18 -13.42
CA PHE A 68 -1.10 1.48 -14.20
C PHE A 68 -1.15 -0.02 -13.88
N HIS A 69 -0.73 -0.82 -14.85
CA HIS A 69 -0.38 -2.23 -14.65
C HIS A 69 1.12 -2.40 -14.64
N THR A 70 1.62 -3.39 -13.92
CA THR A 70 3.04 -3.77 -13.93
C THR A 70 3.24 -5.06 -14.70
N SER A 71 4.31 -5.10 -15.50
CA SER A 71 4.78 -6.32 -16.15
C SER A 71 6.27 -6.51 -15.91
N GLN A 72 6.66 -7.74 -15.57
CA GLN A 72 8.07 -8.10 -15.45
C GLN A 72 8.62 -8.39 -16.84
N GLN A 73 9.60 -7.61 -17.26
CA GLN A 73 10.36 -7.83 -18.49
C GLN A 73 11.77 -8.35 -18.17
N GLY A 74 12.60 -8.51 -19.20
CA GLY A 74 13.96 -9.03 -19.07
C GLY A 74 14.05 -10.55 -19.10
N ASP A 75 15.24 -11.08 -18.82
CA ASP A 75 15.48 -12.52 -18.71
C ASP A 75 15.11 -12.96 -17.28
N VAL A 76 13.80 -13.16 -17.06
CA VAL A 76 13.25 -13.55 -15.75
C VAL A 76 12.43 -14.81 -15.92
N GLU A 77 12.84 -15.88 -15.24
CA GLU A 77 12.08 -17.12 -15.14
C GLU A 77 11.51 -17.27 -13.73
N THR A 78 10.19 -17.35 -13.62
CA THR A 78 9.49 -17.60 -12.35
C THR A 78 8.91 -19.00 -12.33
N ARG A 79 9.22 -19.76 -11.28
CA ARG A 79 8.68 -21.10 -11.05
C ARG A 79 8.06 -21.20 -9.66
N GLU A 80 6.82 -21.66 -9.61
CA GLU A 80 6.13 -21.94 -8.36
C GLU A 80 6.08 -23.43 -8.08
N ARG A 81 6.28 -23.79 -6.82
CA ARG A 81 6.07 -25.16 -6.33
C ARG A 81 5.30 -25.15 -5.03
N LYS A 82 4.34 -26.06 -4.91
CA LYS A 82 3.58 -26.27 -3.67
C LYS A 82 4.34 -27.23 -2.76
N GLU A 83 4.58 -26.82 -1.53
CA GLU A 83 5.22 -27.60 -0.47
C GLU A 83 4.30 -27.62 0.77
N GLY A 84 3.42 -28.62 0.84
CA GLY A 84 2.39 -28.68 1.88
C GLY A 84 1.46 -27.47 1.83
N ASP A 85 1.39 -26.71 2.92
CA ASP A 85 0.60 -25.48 3.05
C ASP A 85 1.36 -24.23 2.58
N SER A 86 2.57 -24.41 2.03
CA SER A 86 3.38 -23.31 1.49
C SER A 86 3.43 -23.34 -0.03
N VAL A 87 3.56 -22.15 -0.62
CA VAL A 87 3.99 -21.96 -2.01
C VAL A 87 5.38 -21.34 -1.96
N VAL A 88 6.32 -21.99 -2.66
CA VAL A 88 7.67 -21.44 -2.86
C VAL A 88 7.77 -20.95 -4.29
N THR A 89 8.14 -19.69 -4.43
CA THR A 89 8.37 -19.05 -5.72
C THR A 89 9.86 -18.87 -5.90
N GLU A 90 10.42 -19.48 -6.94
CA GLU A 90 11.81 -19.33 -7.35
C GLU A 90 11.88 -18.40 -8.55
N ILE A 91 12.73 -17.38 -8.48
CA ILE A 91 12.90 -16.37 -9.52
C ILE A 91 14.36 -16.40 -9.97
N ARG A 92 14.58 -16.70 -11.25
CA ARG A 92 15.92 -16.77 -11.86
C ARG A 92 16.12 -15.60 -12.79
N THR A 93 17.29 -14.99 -12.69
CA THR A 93 17.74 -13.87 -13.52
C THR A 93 19.23 -14.06 -13.88
N PRO A 94 19.77 -13.30 -14.85
CA PRO A 94 21.21 -13.26 -15.11
C PRO A 94 22.05 -12.85 -13.89
N ALA A 95 21.49 -12.09 -12.96
CA ALA A 95 22.18 -11.64 -11.74
C ALA A 95 22.21 -12.70 -10.63
N GLY A 96 21.43 -13.78 -10.76
CA GLY A 96 21.31 -14.83 -9.75
C GLY A 96 19.88 -15.34 -9.58
N THR A 97 19.66 -16.08 -8.50
CA THR A 97 18.36 -16.71 -8.19
C THR A 97 17.96 -16.40 -6.77
N VAL A 98 16.70 -15.99 -6.58
CA VAL A 98 16.10 -15.75 -5.26
C VAL A 98 14.85 -16.61 -5.09
N THR A 99 14.44 -16.79 -3.84
CA THR A 99 13.22 -17.50 -3.48
C THR A 99 12.38 -16.70 -2.50
N THR A 100 11.06 -16.77 -2.64
CA THR A 100 10.12 -16.36 -1.60
C THR A 100 9.27 -17.55 -1.16
N ARG A 101 8.72 -17.48 0.05
CA ARG A 101 7.80 -18.49 0.56
C ARG A 101 6.59 -17.81 1.16
N SER A 102 5.42 -18.17 0.65
CA SER A 102 4.15 -17.83 1.28
C SER A 102 3.53 -19.06 1.92
N ARG A 103 2.87 -18.89 3.06
CA ARG A 103 2.22 -19.96 3.81
C ARG A 103 0.75 -19.62 4.01
N ARG A 104 -0.11 -20.57 3.70
CA ARG A 104 -1.54 -20.53 4.07
C ARG A 104 -1.76 -21.27 5.37
N SER A 105 -2.88 -20.97 6.02
CA SER A 105 -3.39 -21.77 7.13
C SER A 105 -4.91 -21.82 7.05
N ALA A 106 -5.50 -22.83 7.69
CA ALA A 106 -6.95 -22.94 7.76
C ALA A 106 -7.55 -21.68 8.41
N GLU A 107 -6.92 -21.13 9.44
CA GLU A 107 -7.38 -19.91 10.12
C GLU A 107 -7.42 -18.71 9.19
N LEU A 108 -6.39 -18.51 8.36
CA LEU A 108 -6.35 -17.43 7.38
C LEU A 108 -7.45 -17.59 6.33
N ASP A 109 -7.64 -18.81 5.81
CA ASP A 109 -8.67 -19.11 4.82
C ASP A 109 -10.09 -18.88 5.38
N HIS A 110 -10.34 -19.30 6.63
CA HIS A 110 -11.61 -19.06 7.34
C HIS A 110 -11.84 -17.57 7.64
N ALA A 111 -10.77 -16.79 7.83
CA ALA A 111 -10.84 -15.35 8.03
C ALA A 111 -10.93 -14.55 6.72
N GLY A 112 -10.78 -15.20 5.56
CA GLY A 112 -10.73 -14.53 4.27
C GLY A 112 -9.46 -13.67 4.10
N ILE A 113 -8.37 -14.05 4.77
CA ILE A 113 -7.07 -13.37 4.74
C ILE A 113 -6.14 -14.14 3.79
N GLY A 114 -5.30 -13.42 3.06
CA GLY A 114 -4.31 -13.99 2.14
C GLY A 114 -3.21 -14.80 2.84
N ALA A 115 -2.38 -15.47 2.03
CA ALA A 115 -1.20 -16.17 2.54
C ALA A 115 -0.22 -15.21 3.20
N LEU A 116 0.47 -15.67 4.25
CA LEU A 116 1.52 -14.92 4.92
C LEU A 116 2.87 -15.16 4.22
N GLU A 117 3.61 -14.11 3.90
CA GLU A 117 5.00 -14.22 3.47
C GLU A 117 5.88 -14.58 4.68
N VAL A 118 6.57 -15.71 4.60
CA VAL A 118 7.41 -16.27 5.70
C VAL A 118 8.89 -16.36 5.32
N GLU A 119 9.23 -16.13 4.06
CA GLU A 119 10.60 -16.06 3.56
C GLU A 119 10.66 -15.01 2.46
N HIS A 120 11.55 -14.03 2.61
CA HIS A 120 11.75 -12.96 1.64
C HIS A 120 12.86 -13.28 0.63
N MET A 121 12.87 -12.54 -0.48
CA MET A 121 13.81 -12.73 -1.58
C MET A 121 15.26 -12.45 -1.18
N VAL A 122 15.52 -11.38 -0.42
CA VAL A 122 16.86 -10.99 0.04
C VAL A 122 17.19 -11.69 1.35
N LYS A 123 18.10 -12.67 1.29
CA LYS A 123 18.65 -13.40 2.44
C LYS A 123 20.07 -12.95 2.74
N GLY A 124 20.80 -12.47 1.75
CA GLY A 124 22.12 -11.89 1.90
C GLY A 124 22.44 -10.83 0.84
N PRO A 125 23.63 -10.22 0.89
CA PRO A 125 24.00 -9.11 0.02
C PRO A 125 23.95 -9.43 -1.48
N ALA A 126 24.24 -10.67 -1.88
CA ALA A 126 24.22 -11.09 -3.29
C ALA A 126 22.81 -11.04 -3.90
N ASP A 127 21.77 -11.29 -3.08
CA ASP A 127 20.38 -11.28 -3.55
C ASP A 127 19.91 -9.87 -3.94
N ILE A 128 20.56 -8.82 -3.40
CA ILE A 128 20.25 -7.42 -3.74
C ILE A 128 20.44 -7.16 -5.23
N ASP A 129 21.41 -7.80 -5.89
CA ASP A 129 21.61 -7.62 -7.35
C ASP A 129 20.48 -8.25 -8.15
N VAL A 130 19.99 -9.41 -7.69
CA VAL A 130 18.84 -10.08 -8.31
C VAL A 130 17.60 -9.21 -8.19
N VAL A 131 17.34 -8.65 -7.01
CA VAL A 131 16.18 -7.77 -6.80
C VAL A 131 16.32 -6.45 -7.55
N SER A 132 17.52 -5.88 -7.61
CA SER A 132 17.81 -4.70 -8.45
C SER A 132 17.49 -4.98 -9.92
N TYR A 133 17.91 -6.14 -10.44
CA TYR A 133 17.60 -6.55 -11.81
C TYR A 133 16.08 -6.61 -12.04
N LEU A 134 15.31 -7.19 -11.11
CA LEU A 134 13.85 -7.27 -11.23
C LEU A 134 13.20 -5.88 -11.31
N ILE A 135 13.60 -4.95 -10.44
CA ILE A 135 13.09 -3.57 -10.43
C ILE A 135 13.46 -2.84 -11.73
N GLU A 136 14.71 -2.96 -12.17
CA GLU A 136 15.18 -2.34 -13.42
C GLU A 136 14.40 -2.78 -14.66
N HIS A 137 13.91 -4.02 -14.64
CA HIS A 137 13.12 -4.62 -15.71
C HIS A 137 11.62 -4.65 -15.40
N THR A 138 11.16 -3.94 -14.37
CA THR A 138 9.73 -3.70 -14.16
C THR A 138 9.27 -2.60 -15.11
N HIS A 139 8.22 -2.91 -15.87
CA HIS A 139 7.57 -1.97 -16.77
C HIS A 139 6.20 -1.57 -16.24
N TYR A 140 5.84 -0.31 -16.47
CA TYR A 140 4.58 0.28 -16.03
C TYR A 140 3.79 0.73 -17.25
N GLU A 141 2.61 0.16 -17.43
CA GLU A 141 1.71 0.47 -18.54
C GLU A 141 0.53 1.31 -18.01
N PRO A 142 0.23 2.49 -18.59
CA PRO A 142 -0.92 3.29 -18.15
C PRO A 142 -2.23 2.50 -18.25
N ALA A 143 -3.06 2.58 -17.22
CA ALA A 143 -4.35 1.90 -17.12
C ALA A 143 -5.47 2.90 -16.75
N TYR A 144 -5.50 4.06 -17.40
CA TYR A 144 -6.40 5.15 -17.02
C TYR A 144 -7.87 4.84 -17.31
N ASP A 145 -8.15 4.05 -18.35
CA ASP A 145 -9.52 3.60 -18.65
C ASP A 145 -10.07 2.66 -17.57
N ASP A 146 -9.22 1.82 -16.97
CA ASP A 146 -9.59 0.96 -15.84
C ASP A 146 -9.94 1.80 -14.61
N TYR A 147 -9.17 2.86 -14.34
CA TYR A 147 -9.51 3.82 -13.29
C TYR A 147 -10.88 4.44 -13.52
N LEU A 148 -11.13 4.97 -14.72
CA LEU A 148 -12.38 5.68 -15.04
C LEU A 148 -13.60 4.74 -14.97
N ALA A 149 -13.44 3.50 -15.44
CA ALA A 149 -14.47 2.47 -15.32
C ALA A 149 -14.77 2.16 -13.85
N TYR A 150 -13.74 2.01 -13.02
CA TYR A 150 -13.91 1.78 -11.59
C TYR A 150 -14.52 3.00 -10.88
N GLU A 151 -14.10 4.21 -11.21
CA GLU A 151 -14.66 5.44 -10.68
C GLU A 151 -16.16 5.56 -10.96
N ALA A 152 -16.58 5.28 -12.19
CA ALA A 152 -17.98 5.25 -12.58
C ALA A 152 -18.77 4.18 -11.82
N GLN A 153 -18.17 3.01 -11.56
CA GLN A 153 -18.78 1.95 -10.76
C GLN A 153 -18.98 2.38 -9.30
N ILE A 154 -18.02 3.09 -8.71
CA ILE A 154 -18.11 3.59 -7.33
C ILE A 154 -19.18 4.68 -7.20
N GLY A 155 -19.28 5.58 -8.17
CA GLY A 155 -20.26 6.65 -8.19
C GLY A 155 -20.25 7.46 -6.88
N GLU A 156 -21.43 7.66 -6.30
CA GLU A 156 -21.65 8.49 -5.10
C GLU A 156 -21.30 7.79 -3.77
N ASP A 157 -21.03 6.48 -3.80
CA ASP A 157 -20.79 5.70 -2.58
C ASP A 157 -19.41 5.98 -1.96
N GLY A 158 -18.47 6.56 -2.71
CA GLY A 158 -17.12 6.88 -2.25
C GLY A 158 -16.25 7.50 -3.34
N TYR A 159 -14.93 7.52 -3.12
CA TYR A 159 -13.95 8.03 -4.08
C TYR A 159 -12.83 7.01 -4.25
N PRO A 160 -12.46 6.62 -5.49
CA PRO A 160 -11.41 5.62 -5.71
C PRO A 160 -10.07 6.01 -5.10
N LEU A 161 -9.52 5.11 -4.27
CA LEU A 161 -8.16 5.17 -3.73
C LEU A 161 -7.26 4.27 -4.57
N VAL A 162 -6.18 4.85 -5.10
CA VAL A 162 -5.18 4.15 -5.93
C VAL A 162 -3.99 3.77 -5.08
N SER A 163 -3.70 2.48 -4.92
CA SER A 163 -2.50 2.02 -4.23
C SER A 163 -1.29 2.07 -5.17
N VAL A 164 -0.23 2.77 -4.76
CA VAL A 164 1.00 2.94 -5.56
C VAL A 164 2.17 2.14 -4.97
N GLY A 165 1.99 1.55 -3.79
CA GLY A 165 3.04 0.80 -3.10
C GLY A 165 3.66 1.63 -1.99
N ASP A 166 4.98 1.56 -1.87
CA ASP A 166 5.70 2.18 -0.76
C ASP A 166 7.07 2.70 -1.19
N VAL A 167 7.63 3.60 -0.40
CA VAL A 167 8.97 4.19 -0.63
C VAL A 167 10.02 3.08 -0.64
N PRO A 168 11.08 3.17 -1.48
CA PRO A 168 12.05 2.10 -1.65
C PRO A 168 12.62 1.57 -0.34
N PHE A 169 12.91 2.45 0.62
CA PHE A 169 13.43 2.05 1.93
C PHE A 169 12.48 1.12 2.68
N HIS A 170 11.22 1.52 2.85
CA HIS A 170 10.27 0.71 3.59
C HIS A 170 9.85 -0.54 2.81
N HIS A 171 9.79 -0.45 1.47
CA HIS A 171 9.57 -1.60 0.62
C HIS A 171 10.71 -2.65 0.77
N PHE A 172 11.97 -2.21 0.84
CA PHE A 172 13.11 -3.08 1.13
C PHE A 172 12.96 -3.76 2.51
N LEU A 173 12.63 -2.98 3.56
CA LEU A 173 12.42 -3.50 4.91
C LEU A 173 11.27 -4.53 4.95
N GLN A 174 10.13 -4.22 4.35
CA GLN A 174 8.91 -4.99 4.53
C GLN A 174 8.78 -6.17 3.56
N LYS A 175 9.14 -5.98 2.29
CA LYS A 175 8.83 -6.93 1.20
C LYS A 175 10.06 -7.67 0.68
N GLN A 176 11.21 -7.01 0.61
CA GLN A 176 12.37 -7.60 -0.05
C GLN A 176 13.26 -8.39 0.90
N ALA A 177 13.55 -7.86 2.09
CA ALA A 177 14.46 -8.48 3.05
C ALA A 177 13.77 -8.93 4.35
N GLY A 178 12.63 -8.32 4.70
CA GLY A 178 12.02 -8.48 6.02
C GLY A 178 12.76 -7.67 7.10
N TYR A 179 12.04 -7.08 8.04
CA TYR A 179 12.57 -6.04 8.93
C TYR A 179 13.89 -6.41 9.61
N GLN A 180 13.96 -7.59 10.24
CA GLN A 180 15.16 -8.01 10.97
C GLN A 180 16.39 -8.10 10.05
N ASN A 181 16.27 -8.80 8.93
CA ASN A 181 17.39 -8.99 8.02
C ASN A 181 17.78 -7.68 7.34
N ALA A 182 16.79 -6.86 6.99
CA ALA A 182 17.02 -5.57 6.35
C ALA A 182 17.86 -4.63 7.24
N PHE A 183 17.63 -4.61 8.56
CA PHE A 183 18.45 -3.83 9.49
C PHE A 183 19.88 -4.38 9.62
N TYR A 184 20.07 -5.70 9.60
CA TYR A 184 21.42 -6.28 9.57
C TYR A 184 22.14 -5.93 8.26
N LEU A 185 21.48 -6.03 7.12
CA LEU A 185 22.06 -5.64 5.83
C LEU A 185 22.39 -4.15 5.78
N LEU A 186 21.54 -3.29 6.34
CA LEU A 186 21.81 -1.84 6.42
C LEU A 186 23.03 -1.55 7.31
N ALA A 187 23.29 -2.35 8.36
CA ALA A 187 24.46 -2.21 9.21
C ALA A 187 25.74 -2.79 8.55
N ASP A 188 25.63 -3.97 7.95
CA ASP A 188 26.78 -4.75 7.49
C ASP A 188 27.21 -4.41 6.05
N CYS A 189 26.28 -3.94 5.21
CA CYS A 189 26.53 -3.62 3.80
C CYS A 189 25.76 -2.37 3.31
N ALA A 190 25.73 -1.33 4.14
CA ALA A 190 25.02 -0.07 3.92
C ALA A 190 25.14 0.48 2.50
N GLU A 191 26.34 0.55 1.94
CA GLU A 191 26.59 1.11 0.61
C GLU A 191 25.76 0.41 -0.48
N ARG A 192 25.66 -0.92 -0.40
CA ARG A 192 24.95 -1.74 -1.38
C ARG A 192 23.44 -1.61 -1.23
N VAL A 193 22.94 -1.60 0.00
CA VAL A 193 21.52 -1.34 0.28
C VAL A 193 21.15 0.04 -0.22
N GLU A 194 21.90 1.07 0.16
CA GLU A 194 21.59 2.45 -0.23
C GLU A 194 21.72 2.70 -1.73
N ALA A 195 22.65 2.01 -2.42
CA ALA A 195 22.72 2.05 -3.88
C ALA A 195 21.46 1.46 -4.52
N HIS A 196 20.95 0.33 -4.00
CA HIS A 196 19.69 -0.26 -4.45
C HIS A 196 18.49 0.67 -4.21
N LEU A 197 18.42 1.30 -3.03
CA LEU A 197 17.34 2.24 -2.70
C LEU A 197 17.35 3.45 -3.64
N ARG A 198 18.52 4.07 -3.86
CA ARG A 198 18.67 5.19 -4.79
C ARG A 198 18.27 4.80 -6.21
N ARG A 199 18.72 3.64 -6.68
CA ARG A 199 18.40 3.16 -8.03
C ARG A 199 16.90 2.92 -8.21
N THR A 200 16.26 2.34 -7.21
CA THR A 200 14.79 2.13 -7.20
C THR A 200 14.06 3.47 -7.26
N GLU A 201 14.47 4.45 -6.44
CA GLU A 201 13.90 5.79 -6.45
C GLU A 201 14.07 6.49 -7.80
N GLU A 202 15.24 6.40 -8.44
CA GLU A 202 15.46 6.95 -9.79
C GLU A 202 14.47 6.36 -10.81
N ILE A 203 14.27 5.04 -10.79
CA ILE A 203 13.34 4.34 -11.68
C ILE A 203 11.90 4.78 -11.43
N GLU A 204 11.50 4.90 -10.16
CA GLU A 204 10.17 5.37 -9.81
C GLU A 204 9.95 6.81 -10.25
N ARG A 205 10.92 7.71 -10.03
CA ARG A 205 10.88 9.10 -10.49
C ARG A 205 10.77 9.22 -12.00
N ASP A 206 11.51 8.41 -12.74
CA ASP A 206 11.53 8.46 -14.20
C ASP A 206 10.32 7.81 -14.85
N ARG A 207 9.81 6.72 -14.27
CA ARG A 207 8.81 5.83 -14.92
C ARG A 207 7.44 5.85 -14.25
N LEU A 208 7.39 5.86 -12.92
CA LEU A 208 6.14 5.71 -12.16
C LEU A 208 5.51 7.05 -11.82
N TRP A 209 6.30 8.01 -11.33
CA TRP A 209 5.84 9.31 -10.89
C TRP A 209 5.11 10.10 -11.99
N PRO A 210 5.58 10.14 -13.26
CA PRO A 210 4.84 10.79 -14.34
C PRO A 210 3.50 10.10 -14.63
N LEU A 211 3.41 8.77 -14.48
CA LEU A 211 2.18 8.02 -14.72
C LEU A 211 1.11 8.35 -13.67
N ILE A 212 1.49 8.41 -12.39
CA ILE A 212 0.55 8.77 -11.33
C ILE A 212 0.16 10.25 -11.41
N ALA A 213 1.12 11.15 -11.67
CA ALA A 213 0.89 12.58 -11.83
C ALA A 213 0.04 12.91 -13.07
N GLY A 214 0.19 12.16 -14.16
CA GLY A 214 -0.61 12.32 -15.38
C GLY A 214 -1.98 11.62 -15.35
N SER A 215 -2.23 10.74 -14.38
CA SER A 215 -3.47 9.95 -14.34
C SER A 215 -4.72 10.78 -13.99
N PRO A 216 -5.93 10.29 -14.33
CA PRO A 216 -7.18 10.93 -13.91
C PRO A 216 -7.46 10.81 -12.39
N ALA A 217 -6.71 9.99 -11.66
CA ALA A 217 -6.94 9.80 -10.24
C ALA A 217 -6.51 11.01 -9.40
N ARG A 218 -7.25 11.29 -8.33
CA ARG A 218 -6.93 12.35 -7.36
C ARG A 218 -6.43 11.84 -6.01
N LEU A 219 -6.71 10.60 -5.65
CA LEU A 219 -6.44 10.08 -4.30
C LEU A 219 -5.52 8.86 -4.36
N PHE A 220 -4.32 9.00 -3.80
CA PHE A 220 -3.27 7.98 -3.87
C PHE A 220 -2.86 7.50 -2.49
N LEU A 221 -2.74 6.18 -2.33
CA LEU A 221 -2.14 5.54 -1.17
C LEU A 221 -0.71 5.14 -1.52
N HIS A 222 0.26 5.85 -0.97
CA HIS A 222 1.68 5.57 -1.16
C HIS A 222 2.40 5.85 0.15
N GLY A 223 2.79 4.80 0.85
CA GLY A 223 3.24 4.88 2.24
C GLY A 223 2.40 3.95 3.09
N LEU A 224 3.01 2.86 3.54
CA LEU A 224 2.27 1.76 4.16
C LEU A 224 2.96 1.37 5.47
N HIS A 225 2.19 1.29 6.55
CA HIS A 225 2.63 0.64 7.80
C HIS A 225 3.86 1.29 8.47
N PHE A 226 4.09 2.59 8.29
CA PHE A 226 5.14 3.28 9.03
C PHE A 226 4.87 3.22 10.53
N ASP A 227 5.93 3.00 11.31
CA ASP A 227 5.85 2.74 12.73
C ASP A 227 6.99 3.46 13.48
N SER A 228 6.69 3.93 14.67
CA SER A 228 7.63 4.67 15.52
C SER A 228 8.89 3.88 15.88
N ASN A 229 8.82 2.53 15.90
CA ASN A 229 9.94 1.65 16.19
C ASN A 229 10.58 1.06 14.92
N LEU A 230 9.80 0.72 13.90
CA LEU A 230 10.31 0.10 12.66
C LEU A 230 10.79 1.14 11.63
N THR A 231 10.26 2.35 11.66
CA THR A 231 10.73 3.48 10.85
C THR A 231 10.96 4.68 11.78
N PRO A 232 11.90 4.58 12.73
CA PRO A 232 12.10 5.60 13.75
C PRO A 232 12.54 6.93 13.13
N PRO A 233 12.36 8.06 13.83
CA PRO A 233 12.63 9.40 13.31
C PRO A 233 13.92 9.56 12.48
N PRO A 234 15.11 9.06 12.90
CA PRO A 234 16.34 9.25 12.11
C PRO A 234 16.31 8.54 10.74
N LEU A 235 15.64 7.38 10.65
CA LEU A 235 15.50 6.66 9.37
C LEU A 235 14.39 7.26 8.52
N PHE A 236 13.31 7.72 9.16
CA PHE A 236 12.23 8.42 8.49
C PHE A 236 12.72 9.73 7.85
N GLU A 237 13.48 10.55 8.58
CA GLU A 237 14.11 11.77 8.07
C GLU A 237 15.05 11.51 6.90
N ARG A 238 15.83 10.43 6.97
CA ARG A 238 16.87 10.13 5.98
C ARG A 238 16.32 9.52 4.69
N PHE A 239 15.39 8.58 4.80
CA PHE A 239 14.99 7.73 3.68
C PHE A 239 13.53 7.90 3.23
N ILE A 240 12.66 8.43 4.08
CA ILE A 240 11.21 8.48 3.81
C ILE A 240 10.78 9.92 3.48
N THR A 241 11.16 10.86 4.34
CA THR A 241 10.75 12.28 4.22
C THR A 241 11.17 12.91 2.89
N PRO A 242 12.43 12.78 2.40
CA PRO A 242 12.85 13.43 1.17
C PRO A 242 12.09 12.90 -0.05
N TYR A 243 11.90 11.58 -0.11
CA TYR A 243 11.15 10.92 -1.18
C TYR A 243 9.72 11.47 -1.28
N TYR A 244 8.98 11.42 -0.16
CA TYR A 244 7.59 11.83 -0.16
C TYR A 244 7.41 13.35 -0.28
N ARG A 245 8.36 14.16 0.20
CA ARG A 245 8.30 15.61 0.00
C ARG A 245 8.36 15.98 -1.48
N ASP A 246 9.23 15.32 -2.23
CA ASP A 246 9.36 15.55 -3.67
C ASP A 246 8.13 15.01 -4.42
N LEU A 247 7.67 13.80 -4.06
CA LEU A 247 6.49 13.21 -4.67
C LEU A 247 5.21 14.02 -4.38
N SER A 248 4.99 14.42 -3.13
CA SER A 248 3.84 15.24 -2.73
C SER A 248 3.83 16.56 -3.48
N SER A 249 4.98 17.23 -3.61
CA SER A 249 5.10 18.45 -4.40
C SER A 249 4.64 18.25 -5.86
N LEU A 250 5.10 17.18 -6.51
CA LEU A 250 4.66 16.82 -7.88
C LEU A 250 3.16 16.51 -7.96
N LEU A 251 2.61 15.78 -6.98
CA LEU A 251 1.19 15.44 -6.93
C LEU A 251 0.33 16.69 -6.71
N HIS A 252 0.75 17.61 -5.84
CA HIS A 252 0.05 18.86 -5.55
C HIS A 252 0.01 19.79 -6.76
N GLU A 253 1.06 19.87 -7.57
CA GLU A 253 1.06 20.60 -8.85
C GLU A 253 -0.05 20.13 -9.80
N SER A 254 -0.48 18.88 -9.66
CA SER A 254 -1.54 18.26 -10.47
C SER A 254 -2.87 18.09 -9.71
N ASN A 255 -3.06 18.81 -8.58
CA ASN A 255 -4.28 18.77 -7.75
C ASN A 255 -4.64 17.35 -7.24
N LYS A 256 -3.63 16.61 -6.80
CA LYS A 256 -3.76 15.26 -6.25
C LYS A 256 -3.45 15.26 -4.76
N THR A 257 -4.04 14.30 -4.04
CA THR A 257 -3.94 14.09 -2.61
C THR A 257 -3.12 12.83 -2.35
N LEU A 258 -2.06 12.97 -1.56
CA LEU A 258 -1.20 11.88 -1.12
C LEU A 258 -1.64 11.38 0.26
N CYS A 259 -1.86 10.06 0.36
CA CYS A 259 -2.31 9.41 1.57
C CYS A 259 -1.34 8.32 2.00
N THR A 260 -1.24 8.13 3.30
CA THR A 260 -0.47 7.04 3.93
C THR A 260 -1.40 6.10 4.67
N HIS A 261 -1.14 4.80 4.60
CA HIS A 261 -1.80 3.79 5.42
C HIS A 261 -1.13 3.74 6.79
N ALA A 262 -1.80 4.27 7.81
CA ALA A 262 -1.23 4.56 9.13
C ALA A 262 -1.83 3.66 10.22
N ASP A 263 -1.81 2.35 9.98
CA ASP A 263 -2.40 1.34 10.86
C ASP A 263 -1.51 0.95 12.06
N ASN A 264 -0.28 1.45 12.09
CA ASN A 264 0.74 1.23 13.13
C ASN A 264 0.91 2.43 14.08
N ASP A 265 1.77 2.29 15.09
CA ASP A 265 2.01 3.34 16.08
C ASP A 265 2.81 4.49 15.47
N SER A 266 2.13 5.58 15.13
CA SER A 266 2.74 6.74 14.49
C SER A 266 3.22 7.81 15.49
N ARG A 267 3.15 7.59 16.81
CA ARG A 267 3.35 8.63 17.85
C ARG A 267 4.63 9.45 17.68
N LEU A 268 5.75 8.82 17.33
CA LEU A 268 7.04 9.51 17.17
C LEU A 268 7.25 10.08 15.76
N ILE A 269 6.39 9.73 14.79
CA ILE A 269 6.56 10.05 13.37
C ILE A 269 5.46 10.95 12.80
N LEU A 270 4.45 11.37 13.57
CA LEU A 270 3.38 12.28 13.10
C LEU A 270 3.94 13.56 12.45
N GLY A 271 4.88 14.22 13.13
CA GLY A 271 5.54 15.43 12.60
C GLY A 271 6.29 15.14 11.29
N HIS A 272 6.92 13.97 11.20
CA HIS A 272 7.66 13.56 10.00
C HIS A 272 6.73 13.24 8.83
N MET A 273 5.57 12.62 9.09
CA MET A 273 4.55 12.38 8.07
C MET A 273 4.01 13.71 7.51
N ARG A 274 3.76 14.70 8.38
CA ARG A 274 3.38 16.05 7.96
C ARG A 274 4.51 16.70 7.12
N ASP A 275 5.75 16.65 7.60
CA ASP A 275 6.90 17.28 6.93
C ASP A 275 7.31 16.57 5.62
N ALA A 276 6.83 15.33 5.43
CA ALA A 276 6.91 14.56 4.20
C ALA A 276 5.81 14.92 3.18
N GLY A 277 4.82 15.74 3.57
CA GLY A 277 3.77 16.23 2.68
C GLY A 277 2.57 15.28 2.51
N PHE A 278 2.34 14.38 3.46
CA PHE A 278 1.10 13.59 3.48
C PHE A 278 -0.12 14.48 3.79
N ASP A 279 -1.17 14.35 2.98
CA ASP A 279 -2.41 15.12 3.12
C ASP A 279 -3.45 14.41 4.00
N MET A 280 -3.42 13.07 4.02
CA MET A 280 -4.41 12.25 4.71
C MET A 280 -3.80 10.95 5.25
N ALA A 281 -4.28 10.52 6.41
CA ALA A 281 -4.01 9.20 6.97
C ALA A 281 -5.21 8.26 6.74
N GLU A 282 -4.94 7.11 6.14
CA GLU A 282 -5.89 6.04 5.87
C GLU A 282 -5.71 4.94 6.92
N THR A 283 -6.79 4.49 7.56
CA THR A 283 -6.72 3.53 8.70
C THR A 283 -5.83 4.05 9.83
N PHE A 284 -5.97 5.32 10.23
CA PHE A 284 -5.17 5.89 11.31
C PHE A 284 -5.50 5.24 12.67
N THR A 285 -4.55 4.50 13.24
CA THR A 285 -4.73 3.78 14.50
C THR A 285 -4.35 4.65 15.70
N THR A 286 -5.18 4.65 16.74
CA THR A 286 -4.93 5.34 18.01
C THR A 286 -5.10 4.41 19.21
N GLU A 287 -4.85 4.92 20.42
CA GLU A 287 -5.23 4.26 21.67
C GLU A 287 -6.69 3.76 21.62
N PRO A 288 -6.97 2.54 22.14
CA PRO A 288 -6.07 1.68 22.92
C PRO A 288 -5.24 0.68 22.09
N GLN A 289 -5.30 0.72 20.74
CA GLN A 289 -4.60 -0.27 19.90
C GLN A 289 -3.09 0.00 19.79
N VAL A 290 -2.70 1.28 19.84
CA VAL A 290 -1.31 1.76 19.84
C VAL A 290 -1.15 2.88 20.88
N THR A 291 0.05 3.43 21.05
CA THR A 291 0.31 4.50 22.04
C THR A 291 0.03 5.91 21.54
N CYS A 292 -0.18 6.10 20.24
CA CYS A 292 -0.61 7.37 19.66
C CYS A 292 -2.06 7.70 20.06
N THR A 293 -2.34 8.91 20.53
CA THR A 293 -3.71 9.35 20.88
C THR A 293 -4.35 10.16 19.74
N LEU A 294 -5.68 10.29 19.77
CA LEU A 294 -6.39 11.16 18.83
C LEU A 294 -6.09 12.66 19.06
N GLU A 295 -5.76 13.06 20.29
CA GLU A 295 -5.37 14.45 20.61
C GLU A 295 -3.98 14.81 20.05
N GLN A 296 -3.10 13.82 19.88
CA GLN A 296 -1.78 14.01 19.28
C GLN A 296 -1.83 14.15 17.75
N ALA A 297 -2.87 13.59 17.11
CA ALA A 297 -3.04 13.55 15.66
C ALA A 297 -3.62 14.88 15.13
#